data_AF-A0A9X4AIS9-F1
#
_entry.id   AF-A0A9X4AIS9-F1
#
_cell.length_a   1.000
_cell.length_b   1.000
_cell.length_c   1.000
_cell.angle_alpha   90.00
_cell.angle_beta   90.00
_cell.angle_gamma   90.00
#
_symmetry.space_group_name_H-M   'P 1'
#
loop_
_entity.id
_entity.type
_entity.pdbx_description
1 polymer ?
#
loop_
_entity_poly.entity_id
_entity_poly.type
_entity_poly.pdbx_seq_one_letter_code
_entity_poly.pdbx_strand_id
1 'polypeptide(L)'
;MFKRFFYIILLSFQVILSACNSDSHVESIVKPIKGMFGESGIQLQEKEEKSNTFTFSGSDEEHYTFNDGNIYLLYNFSNRDRVAEQLTTVFAEEEFPYGVSRLKTEQFIIIFIADSESNDTKEKIESVFQELKSRQW
;
A
#
# COMPACT_ATOMS: atom_id res chain seq x y z
N MET A 1 44.68 -0.60 -36.86
CA MET A 1 44.10 0.52 -36.09
C MET A 1 42.58 0.34 -35.86
N PHE A 2 42.08 -0.90 -35.66
CA PHE A 2 40.63 -1.20 -35.68
C PHE A 2 40.20 -2.22 -34.61
N LYS A 3 40.94 -2.33 -33.49
CA LYS A 3 40.65 -3.31 -32.43
C LYS A 3 40.42 -2.71 -31.04
N ARG A 4 40.62 -1.39 -30.86
CA ARG A 4 40.54 -0.74 -29.54
C ARG A 4 39.25 0.05 -29.28
N PHE A 5 38.43 0.29 -30.31
CA PHE A 5 37.20 1.06 -30.17
C PHE A 5 35.95 0.24 -29.81
N PHE A 6 36.02 -1.10 -29.84
CA PHE A 6 34.83 -1.94 -29.64
C PHE A 6 34.51 -2.22 -28.16
N TYR A 7 35.47 -2.03 -27.25
CA TYR A 7 35.29 -2.37 -25.83
C TYR A 7 34.59 -1.30 -25.00
N ILE A 8 34.50 -0.06 -25.48
CA ILE A 8 33.91 1.05 -24.71
C ILE A 8 32.39 1.10 -24.88
N ILE A 9 31.85 0.62 -26.00
CA ILE A 9 30.39 0.60 -26.25
C ILE A 9 29.69 -0.58 -25.54
N LEU A 10 30.43 -1.62 -25.15
CA LEU A 10 29.86 -2.80 -24.48
C LEU A 10 29.67 -2.62 -22.96
N LEU A 11 30.23 -1.57 -22.36
CA LEU A 11 30.22 -1.37 -20.91
C LEU A 11 29.15 -0.38 -20.41
N SER A 12 28.46 0.32 -21.31
CA SER A 12 27.40 1.27 -20.97
C SER A 12 26.00 0.66 -20.88
N PHE A 13 25.83 -0.64 -21.12
CA PHE A 13 24.51 -1.30 -21.11
C PHE A 13 24.12 -1.95 -19.77
N GLN A 14 25.00 -1.96 -18.76
CA GLN A 14 24.74 -2.65 -17.49
C GLN A 14 24.30 -1.75 -16.32
N VAL A 15 24.08 -0.45 -16.53
CA VAL A 15 23.81 0.49 -15.42
C VAL A 15 22.32 0.89 -15.28
N ILE A 16 21.40 0.36 -16.11
CA ILE A 16 19.98 0.80 -16.07
C ILE A 16 19.05 -0.16 -15.30
N LEU A 17 19.54 -1.29 -14.76
CA LEU A 17 18.67 -2.27 -14.09
C LEU A 17 18.41 -2.03 -12.59
N SER A 18 18.93 -0.95 -12.00
CA SER A 18 18.77 -0.71 -10.55
C SER A 18 17.65 0.26 -10.18
N ALA A 19 16.84 0.72 -11.12
CA ALA A 19 15.77 1.69 -10.87
C ALA A 19 14.34 1.09 -10.81
N CYS A 20 14.15 -0.22 -10.90
CA CYS A 20 12.85 -0.80 -11.26
C CYS A 20 12.24 -1.75 -10.21
N ASN A 21 12.29 -1.40 -8.92
CA ASN A 21 11.63 -2.22 -7.88
C ASN A 21 10.49 -1.50 -7.15
N SER A 22 10.49 -0.17 -7.07
CA SER A 22 9.37 0.58 -6.48
C SER A 22 8.20 0.70 -7.46
N ASP A 23 8.47 1.00 -8.73
CA ASP A 23 7.43 1.18 -9.76
C ASP A 23 6.62 -0.11 -10.01
N SER A 24 7.23 -1.29 -9.85
CA SER A 24 6.54 -2.56 -10.08
C SER A 24 5.47 -2.84 -9.02
N HIS A 25 5.71 -2.49 -7.76
CA HIS A 25 4.73 -2.65 -6.68
C HIS A 25 3.57 -1.67 -6.79
N VAL A 26 3.84 -0.42 -7.20
CA VAL A 26 2.78 0.57 -7.45
C VAL A 26 1.82 0.09 -8.53
N GLU A 27 2.35 -0.43 -9.64
CA GLU A 27 1.53 -0.95 -10.74
C GLU A 27 0.78 -2.24 -10.37
N SER A 28 1.42 -3.16 -9.63
CA SER A 28 0.85 -4.49 -9.35
C SER A 28 -0.04 -4.56 -8.11
N ILE A 29 0.15 -3.68 -7.13
CA ILE A 29 -0.57 -3.69 -5.85
C ILE A 29 -1.43 -2.43 -5.70
N VAL A 30 -0.80 -1.25 -5.74
CA VAL A 30 -1.46 0.01 -5.36
C VAL A 30 -2.58 0.37 -6.35
N LYS A 31 -2.30 0.37 -7.65
CA LYS A 31 -3.30 0.73 -8.67
C LYS A 31 -4.53 -0.19 -8.68
N PRO A 32 -4.39 -1.54 -8.66
CA PRO A 32 -5.55 -2.43 -8.58
C PRO A 32 -6.40 -2.19 -7.33
N ILE A 33 -5.77 -1.99 -6.17
CA ILE A 33 -6.48 -1.71 -4.92
C ILE A 33 -7.27 -0.40 -5.03
N LYS A 34 -6.64 0.70 -5.48
CA LYS A 34 -7.33 1.98 -5.71
C LYS A 34 -8.49 1.83 -6.69
N GLY A 35 -8.31 1.04 -7.74
CA GLY A 35 -9.35 0.74 -8.73
C GLY A 35 -10.61 0.13 -8.10
N MET A 36 -10.45 -0.86 -7.24
CA MET A 36 -11.59 -1.51 -6.56
C MET A 36 -12.37 -0.59 -5.63
N PHE A 37 -11.68 0.27 -4.88
CA PHE A 37 -12.35 1.29 -4.08
C PHE A 37 -13.18 2.21 -4.98
N GLY A 38 -12.63 2.63 -6.12
CA GLY A 38 -13.34 3.43 -7.12
C GLY A 38 -14.57 2.71 -7.70
N GLU A 39 -14.44 1.43 -8.05
CA GLU A 39 -15.55 0.58 -8.53
C GLU A 39 -16.67 0.43 -7.49
N SER A 40 -16.31 0.46 -6.20
CA SER A 40 -17.26 0.42 -5.06
C SER A 40 -17.84 1.80 -4.70
N GLY A 41 -17.52 2.84 -5.47
CA GLY A 41 -18.00 4.21 -5.25
C GLY A 41 -17.24 4.98 -4.17
N ILE A 42 -16.09 4.48 -3.71
CA ILE A 42 -15.22 5.15 -2.74
C ILE A 42 -14.11 5.87 -3.51
N GLN A 43 -14.21 7.19 -3.59
CA GLN A 43 -13.21 8.01 -4.27
C GLN A 43 -12.07 8.36 -3.30
N LEU A 44 -10.96 7.63 -3.43
CA LEU A 44 -9.75 7.86 -2.63
C LEU A 44 -8.98 9.09 -3.12
N GLN A 45 -8.65 9.98 -2.19
CA GLN A 45 -7.76 11.11 -2.41
C GLN A 45 -6.42 10.84 -1.71
N GLU A 46 -5.34 10.79 -2.47
CA GLU A 46 -4.00 10.54 -1.96
C GLU A 46 -3.49 11.72 -1.13
N LYS A 47 -2.83 11.41 -0.01
CA LYS A 47 -2.10 12.37 0.81
C LYS A 47 -0.62 12.26 0.48
N GLU A 48 -0.01 13.39 0.12
CA GLU A 48 1.43 13.46 -0.16
C GLU A 48 2.29 13.22 1.09
N GLU A 49 1.74 13.58 2.26
CA GLU A 49 2.40 13.38 3.55
C GLU A 49 2.08 11.97 4.08
N LYS A 50 3.12 11.27 4.54
CA LYS A 50 2.97 9.97 5.20
C LYS A 50 2.38 10.11 6.60
N SER A 51 1.74 9.05 7.09
CA SER A 51 1.19 8.96 8.43
C SER A 51 2.28 8.91 9.50
N ASN A 52 2.15 9.72 10.54
CA ASN A 52 2.98 9.55 11.73
C ASN A 52 2.71 8.22 12.47
N THR A 53 1.53 7.63 12.29
CA THR A 53 1.07 6.45 13.03
C THR A 53 1.41 5.14 12.32
N PHE A 54 1.40 5.13 10.99
CA PHE A 54 1.58 3.90 10.18
C PHE A 54 2.86 3.88 9.35
N THR A 55 3.73 4.89 9.50
CA THR A 55 5.06 4.86 8.90
C THR A 55 5.99 3.95 9.70
N PHE A 56 6.23 2.75 9.17
CA PHE A 56 7.16 1.78 9.74
C PHE A 56 8.43 1.64 8.90
N SER A 57 9.56 1.46 9.59
CA SER A 57 10.78 1.05 8.91
C SER A 57 10.61 -0.34 8.33
N GLY A 58 10.80 -0.46 7.01
CA GLY A 58 10.74 -1.74 6.33
C GLY A 58 9.43 -2.05 5.61
N SER A 59 8.57 -1.05 5.40
CA SER A 59 7.43 -1.08 4.47
C SER A 59 7.30 0.28 3.77
N ASP A 60 6.73 0.26 2.58
CA ASP A 60 6.17 1.46 1.96
C ASP A 60 4.75 1.71 2.47
N GLU A 61 4.32 2.97 2.43
CA GLU A 61 3.01 3.43 2.91
C GLU A 61 2.41 4.38 1.88
N GLU A 62 1.16 4.11 1.51
CA GLU A 62 0.26 5.10 0.90
C GLU A 62 -0.85 5.48 1.89
N HIS A 63 -1.16 6.76 1.98
CA HIS A 63 -2.26 7.28 2.77
C HIS A 63 -3.31 7.91 1.85
N TYR A 64 -4.55 7.45 1.97
CA TYR A 64 -5.71 7.99 1.28
C TYR A 64 -6.76 8.48 2.27
N THR A 65 -7.45 9.55 1.90
CA THR A 65 -8.64 10.05 2.60
C THR A 65 -9.86 10.02 1.69
N PHE A 66 -11.03 9.90 2.28
CA PHE A 66 -12.31 10.08 1.63
C PHE A 66 -13.34 10.53 2.67
N ASN A 67 -14.58 10.81 2.25
CA ASN A 67 -15.58 11.48 3.11
C ASN A 67 -15.85 10.81 4.47
N ASP A 68 -15.68 9.49 4.59
CA ASP A 68 -16.03 8.73 5.79
C ASP A 68 -14.82 8.08 6.49
N GLY A 69 -13.61 8.45 6.10
CA GLY A 69 -12.43 7.97 6.80
C GLY A 69 -11.13 7.98 6.02
N ASN A 70 -10.21 7.19 6.53
CA ASN A 70 -8.83 7.09 6.07
C ASN A 70 -8.50 5.65 5.71
N ILE A 71 -7.77 5.47 4.60
CA ILE A 71 -7.22 4.19 4.16
C ILE A 71 -5.70 4.31 4.17
N TYR A 72 -5.04 3.39 4.86
CA TYR A 72 -3.59 3.23 4.82
C TYR A 72 -3.27 1.90 4.14
N LEU A 73 -2.39 1.94 3.15
CA LEU A 73 -1.91 0.77 2.43
C LEU A 73 -0.42 0.61 2.71
N LEU A 74 -0.07 -0.47 3.41
CA LEU A 74 1.30 -0.87 3.68
C LEU A 74 1.68 -2.00 2.73
N TYR A 75 2.85 -1.91 2.10
CA TYR A 75 3.31 -2.89 1.11
C TYR A 75 4.84 -2.92 1.02
N ASN A 76 5.39 -3.75 0.12
CA ASN A 76 6.83 -3.88 -0.09
C ASN A 76 7.60 -4.18 1.21
N PHE A 77 7.16 -5.22 1.92
CA PHE A 77 7.70 -5.56 3.23
C PHE A 77 9.11 -6.14 3.13
N SER A 78 10.07 -5.48 3.77
CA SER A 78 11.39 -6.06 4.05
C SER A 78 11.32 -7.10 5.17
N ASN A 79 10.45 -6.90 6.17
CA ASN A 79 10.14 -7.83 7.24
C ASN A 79 8.69 -7.65 7.69
N ARG A 80 7.79 -8.47 7.14
CA ARG A 80 6.35 -8.39 7.38
C ARG A 80 5.98 -8.67 8.84
N ASP A 81 6.64 -9.62 9.49
CA ASP A 81 6.32 -10.01 10.87
C ASP A 81 6.61 -8.86 11.83
N ARG A 82 7.72 -8.15 11.63
CA ARG A 82 8.04 -6.94 12.40
C ARG A 82 7.00 -5.85 12.21
N VAL A 83 6.58 -5.59 10.96
CA VAL A 83 5.53 -4.60 10.68
C VAL A 83 4.21 -5.00 11.32
N ALA A 84 3.86 -6.30 11.31
CA ALA A 84 2.66 -6.81 11.95
C ALA A 84 2.66 -6.67 13.48
N GLU A 85 3.82 -6.82 14.12
CA GLU A 85 4.01 -6.58 15.56
C GLU A 85 3.85 -5.09 15.90
N GLN A 86 4.48 -4.20 15.13
CA GLN A 86 4.34 -2.75 15.31
C GLN A 86 2.88 -2.30 15.15
N LEU A 87 2.19 -2.81 14.13
CA LEU A 87 0.76 -2.56 13.96
C LEU A 87 -0.07 -3.04 15.16
N THR A 88 0.29 -4.18 15.74
CA THR A 88 -0.41 -4.71 16.92
C THR A 88 -0.25 -3.78 18.12
N THR A 89 0.93 -3.17 18.26
CA THR A 89 1.20 -2.16 19.30
C THR A 89 0.37 -0.90 19.07
N VAL A 90 0.37 -0.35 17.84
CA VAL A 90 -0.46 0.81 17.48
C VAL A 90 -1.93 0.57 17.79
N PHE A 91 -2.48 -0.59 17.39
CA PHE A 91 -3.90 -0.90 17.65
C PHE A 91 -4.22 -1.13 19.14
N ALA A 92 -3.23 -1.35 19.99
CA ALA A 92 -3.41 -1.50 21.43
C ALA A 92 -3.29 -0.16 22.18
N GLU A 93 -2.51 0.78 21.65
CA GLU A 93 -2.20 2.06 22.29
C GLU A 93 -3.10 3.21 21.81
N GLU A 94 -3.57 3.14 20.57
CA GLU A 94 -4.37 4.21 19.96
C GLU A 94 -5.88 4.00 20.16
N GLU A 95 -6.61 5.10 20.32
CA GLU A 95 -8.07 5.11 20.36
C GLU A 95 -8.64 5.37 18.95
N PHE A 96 -9.55 4.50 18.50
CA PHE A 96 -10.25 4.64 17.21
C PHE A 96 -11.76 4.81 17.46
N PRO A 97 -12.25 6.05 17.59
CA PRO A 97 -13.61 6.33 18.09
C PRO A 97 -14.73 5.65 17.30
N TYR A 98 -14.57 5.52 15.98
CA TYR A 98 -15.58 4.94 15.09
C TYR A 98 -15.20 3.54 14.56
N GLY A 99 -14.09 3.00 15.05
CA GLY A 99 -13.59 1.68 14.73
C GLY A 99 -12.52 1.63 13.63
N VAL A 100 -11.88 0.47 13.55
CA VAL A 100 -10.83 0.16 12.58
C VAL A 100 -11.09 -1.20 11.94
N SER A 101 -11.01 -1.27 10.62
CA SER A 101 -11.06 -2.52 9.84
C SER A 101 -9.73 -2.75 9.16
N ARG A 102 -9.34 -4.01 8.99
CA ARG A 102 -8.02 -4.36 8.43
C ARG A 102 -8.06 -5.61 7.57
N LEU A 103 -7.39 -5.55 6.43
CA LEU A 103 -7.13 -6.70 5.56
C LEU A 103 -5.62 -6.95 5.52
N LYS A 104 -5.20 -8.16 5.90
CA LYS A 104 -3.80 -8.59 5.83
C LYS A 104 -3.65 -9.66 4.75
N THR A 105 -2.76 -9.43 3.80
CA THR A 105 -2.31 -10.42 2.81
C THR A 105 -0.81 -10.65 2.96
N GLU A 106 -0.22 -11.50 2.11
CA GLU A 106 1.24 -11.66 2.08
C GLU A 106 1.94 -10.46 1.42
N GLN A 107 1.28 -9.80 0.47
CA GLN A 107 1.86 -8.69 -0.29
C GLN A 107 1.59 -7.31 0.30
N PHE A 108 0.47 -7.14 1.01
CA PHE A 108 0.06 -5.85 1.53
C PHE A 108 -0.80 -5.96 2.79
N ILE A 109 -0.96 -4.84 3.47
CA ILE A 109 -1.91 -4.65 4.57
C ILE A 109 -2.70 -3.38 4.28
N ILE A 110 -4.03 -3.47 4.31
CA ILE A 110 -4.92 -2.32 4.23
C ILE A 110 -5.52 -2.09 5.61
N ILE A 111 -5.53 -0.82 6.03
CA ILE A 111 -6.11 -0.37 7.30
C ILE A 111 -7.12 0.71 6.96
N PHE A 112 -8.37 0.50 7.34
CA PHE A 112 -9.43 1.48 7.27
C PHE A 112 -9.73 2.00 8.67
N ILE A 113 -9.64 3.31 8.84
CA ILE A 113 -10.06 4.00 10.06
C ILE A 113 -11.27 4.86 9.70
N ALA A 114 -12.39 4.61 10.37
CA ALA A 114 -13.62 5.34 10.13
C ALA A 114 -13.59 6.70 10.83
N ASP A 115 -14.13 7.72 10.15
CA ASP A 115 -14.38 9.05 10.72
C ASP A 115 -15.86 9.23 11.10
N SER A 116 -16.71 8.24 10.80
CA SER A 116 -18.14 8.25 11.09
C SER A 116 -18.70 6.84 11.38
N GLU A 117 -19.92 6.76 11.93
CA GLU A 117 -20.63 5.48 12.13
C GLU A 117 -21.37 4.99 10.88
N SER A 118 -21.04 5.49 9.68
CA SER A 118 -21.73 5.12 8.44
C SER A 118 -21.71 3.62 8.16
N ASN A 119 -22.86 2.96 8.29
CA ASN A 119 -23.01 1.53 8.01
C ASN A 119 -22.85 1.21 6.51
N ASP A 120 -23.37 2.06 5.62
CA ASP A 120 -23.19 1.93 4.17
C ASP A 120 -21.71 1.91 3.78
N THR A 121 -20.92 2.80 4.38
CA THR A 121 -19.47 2.84 4.15
C THR A 121 -18.80 1.58 4.66
N LYS A 122 -19.15 1.12 5.87
CA LYS A 122 -18.60 -0.12 6.44
C LYS A 122 -18.90 -1.34 5.55
N GLU A 123 -20.11 -1.45 5.01
CA GLU A 123 -20.51 -2.51 4.08
C GLU A 123 -19.70 -2.47 2.78
N LYS A 124 -19.50 -1.27 2.19
CA LYS A 124 -18.67 -1.10 1.00
C LYS A 124 -17.21 -1.49 1.24
N ILE A 125 -16.63 -1.05 2.37
CA ILE A 125 -15.26 -1.42 2.75
C ILE A 125 -15.13 -2.93 2.90
N GLU A 126 -16.08 -3.57 3.60
CA GLU A 126 -16.08 -5.02 3.78
C GLU A 126 -16.19 -5.75 2.43
N SER A 127 -17.06 -5.29 1.53
CA SER A 127 -17.19 -5.85 0.18
C SER A 127 -15.87 -5.75 -0.59
N VAL A 128 -15.19 -4.60 -0.56
CA VAL A 128 -13.87 -4.43 -1.18
C VAL A 128 -12.86 -5.40 -0.56
N PHE A 129 -12.84 -5.53 0.78
CA PHE A 129 -11.92 -6.43 1.46
C PHE A 129 -12.15 -7.90 1.10
N GLN A 130 -13.40 -8.33 0.96
CA GLN A 130 -13.72 -9.68 0.54
C GLN A 130 -13.29 -9.95 -0.91
N GLU A 131 -13.53 -8.99 -1.81
CA GLU A 131 -13.08 -9.13 -3.20
C GLU A 131 -11.55 -9.20 -3.28
N LEU A 132 -10.85 -8.29 -2.60
CA LEU A 132 -9.39 -8.29 -2.51
C LEU A 132 -8.86 -9.62 -1.97
N LYS A 133 -9.46 -10.15 -0.90
CA LYS A 133 -9.05 -11.43 -0.30
C LYS A 133 -9.25 -12.62 -1.24
N SER A 134 -10.25 -12.55 -2.13
CA SER A 134 -10.53 -13.62 -3.10
C SER A 134 -9.53 -13.67 -4.26
N ARG A 135 -8.80 -12.58 -4.52
CA ARG A 135 -7.77 -12.54 -5.56
C ARG A 135 -6.49 -13.21 -5.06
N GLN A 136 -5.85 -13.97 -5.94
CA GLN A 136 -4.48 -14.46 -5.71
C GLN A 136 -3.52 -13.31 -6.03
N TRP A 137 -2.84 -12.82 -4.98
CA TRP A 137 -1.84 -11.76 -5.06
C TRP A 137 -0.45 -12.39 -5.01
#